data_AF-A0A8H4N1K3-F1
#
_entry.id   AF-A0A8H4N1K3-F1
#
_cell.length_a   1.000
_cell.length_b   1.000
_cell.length_c   1.000
_cell.angle_alpha   90.00
_cell.angle_beta   90.00
_cell.angle_gamma   90.00
#
_symmetry.space_group_name_H-M   'P 1'
#
loop_
_entity.id
_entity.type
_entity.pdbx_description
1 polymer ?
#
loop_
_entity_poly.entity_id
_entity_poly.type
_entity_poly.pdbx_seq_one_letter_code
_entity_poly.pdbx_strand_id
1 'polypeptide(L)'
;MGGILLSFPDFQSFPITGHQLAFLVRKGYMPYPAVKEKEIWDQNKADSFARALTVIQICWFSVSSLARCVQQLRLTTLELTTLSFIFCTVQTLFFWSHKPLDVEEPIEVPCPTTLREILLKEDSQQILKRYVQTPLDCLNPPVSRTSLTAPFMFGIRAGFFQLGKPPKRLPARTFSNATITPPRGLTPGDLIYAFIYVSSYFGIHLVAWNFFFPTETERLLWRIASFVLLGLSTFYFTAFAFGEMGGAALYGKYVLHNSEVSTTMELASIMTPGIAFAQHLPIIILYFLARSYIIVEGFGALRMLSASMYSTVNWSAFVPHFG
;
A
#
# COMPACT_ATOMS: atom_id res chain seq x y z
N MET A 1 6.17 -10.79 -6.10
CA MET A 1 7.37 -10.42 -6.88
C MET A 1 8.59 -11.02 -6.18
N GLY A 2 9.24 -12.02 -6.77
CA GLY A 2 10.56 -12.48 -6.33
C GLY A 2 11.56 -11.97 -7.34
N GLY A 3 12.14 -10.79 -7.12
CA GLY A 3 13.09 -10.23 -8.09
C GLY A 3 14.38 -11.04 -8.18
N ILE A 4 14.79 -11.65 -7.05
CA ILE A 4 15.99 -12.48 -6.95
C ILE A 4 15.60 -13.82 -6.35
N LEU A 5 16.01 -14.90 -7.03
CA LEU A 5 15.89 -16.28 -6.57
C LEU A 5 17.28 -16.77 -6.17
N LEU A 6 17.46 -17.19 -4.92
CA LEU A 6 18.76 -17.66 -4.45
C LEU A 6 18.83 -19.18 -4.62
N SER A 7 19.86 -19.66 -5.32
CA SER A 7 20.11 -21.08 -5.51
C SER A 7 21.19 -21.57 -4.56
N PHE A 8 20.94 -22.67 -3.86
CA PHE A 8 21.87 -23.28 -2.91
C PHE A 8 22.37 -24.63 -3.42
N PRO A 9 23.62 -25.05 -3.10
CA PRO A 9 24.12 -26.35 -3.51
C PRO A 9 23.37 -27.53 -2.87
N ASP A 10 22.83 -27.32 -1.66
CA ASP A 10 22.22 -28.34 -0.81
C ASP A 10 20.69 -28.19 -0.65
N PHE A 11 20.07 -27.18 -1.28
CA PHE A 11 18.64 -26.90 -1.10
C PHE A 11 18.00 -26.29 -2.35
N GLN A 12 16.70 -26.49 -2.52
CA GLN A 12 15.94 -25.90 -3.63
C GLN A 12 15.99 -24.36 -3.58
N SER A 13 15.93 -23.73 -4.75
CA SER A 13 15.95 -22.27 -4.87
C SER A 13 14.66 -21.62 -4.34
N PHE A 14 14.79 -20.44 -3.72
CA PHE A 14 13.65 -19.68 -3.20
C PHE A 14 13.91 -18.16 -3.25
N PRO A 15 12.86 -17.32 -3.33
CA PRO A 15 13.00 -15.89 -3.38
C PRO A 15 13.55 -15.35 -2.06
N ILE A 16 14.38 -14.31 -2.15
CA ILE A 16 14.93 -13.61 -0.97
C ILE A 16 14.59 -12.12 -1.00
N THR A 17 14.57 -11.50 0.17
CA THR A 17 14.42 -10.03 0.29
C THR A 17 15.76 -9.34 0.11
N GLY A 18 15.74 -8.04 -0.24
CA GLY A 18 16.97 -7.25 -0.32
C GLY A 18 17.73 -7.18 1.02
N HIS A 19 17.02 -7.30 2.15
CA HIS A 19 17.63 -7.38 3.48
C HIS A 19 18.42 -8.68 3.66
N GLN A 20 17.81 -9.83 3.32
CA GLN A 20 18.46 -11.14 3.39
C GLN A 20 19.69 -11.17 2.46
N LEU A 21 19.58 -10.65 1.24
CA LEU A 21 20.72 -10.57 0.32
C LEU A 21 21.86 -9.71 0.90
N ALA A 22 21.54 -8.51 1.40
CA ALA A 22 22.54 -7.63 2.01
C ALA A 22 23.22 -8.27 3.23
N PHE A 23 22.47 -9.03 4.04
CA PHE A 23 23.02 -9.78 5.16
C PHE A 23 24.02 -10.84 4.70
N LEU A 24 23.65 -11.66 3.71
CA LEU A 24 24.50 -12.74 3.19
C LEU A 24 25.82 -12.21 2.62
N VAL A 25 25.76 -11.10 1.88
CA VAL A 25 26.95 -10.44 1.33
C VAL A 25 27.82 -9.85 2.44
N ARG A 26 27.23 -9.12 3.39
CA ARG A 26 27.99 -8.49 4.50
C ARG A 26 28.68 -9.49 5.41
N LYS A 27 28.09 -10.66 5.60
CA LYS A 27 28.65 -11.76 6.40
C LYS A 27 29.64 -12.64 5.65
N GLY A 28 29.81 -12.42 4.34
CA GLY A 28 30.74 -13.18 3.51
C GLY A 28 30.24 -14.57 3.12
N TYR A 29 28.94 -14.85 3.25
CA TYR A 29 28.33 -16.12 2.79
C TYR A 29 28.19 -16.17 1.26
N MET A 30 28.20 -15.02 0.59
CA MET A 30 28.23 -14.95 -0.86
C MET A 30 28.90 -13.65 -1.31
N PRO A 31 29.54 -13.62 -2.50
CA PRO A 31 30.00 -12.36 -3.08
C PRO A 31 28.81 -11.47 -3.46
N TYR A 32 29.07 -10.16 -3.62
CA TYR A 32 28.08 -9.27 -4.20
C TYR A 32 27.69 -9.77 -5.61
N PRO A 33 26.39 -9.95 -5.90
CA PRO A 33 25.96 -10.49 -7.19
C PRO A 33 26.43 -9.61 -8.34
N ALA A 34 27.02 -10.21 -9.38
CA ALA A 34 27.46 -9.51 -10.58
C ALA A 34 26.29 -9.17 -11.53
N VAL A 35 25.16 -8.72 -10.97
CA VAL A 35 23.99 -8.29 -11.73
C VAL A 35 24.22 -6.86 -12.20
N LYS A 36 24.30 -6.65 -13.52
CA LYS A 36 24.52 -5.32 -14.08
C LYS A 36 23.25 -4.50 -14.01
N GLU A 37 23.37 -3.18 -13.80
CA GLU A 37 22.23 -2.27 -13.84
C GLU A 37 21.43 -2.40 -15.15
N LYS A 38 22.13 -2.58 -16.29
CA LYS A 38 21.49 -2.81 -17.58
C LYS A 38 20.61 -4.07 -17.62
N GLU A 39 21.00 -5.14 -16.93
CA GLU A 39 20.22 -6.38 -16.84
C GLU A 39 18.93 -6.15 -16.03
N ILE A 40 19.00 -5.30 -15.00
CA ILE A 40 17.82 -4.91 -14.20
C ILE A 40 16.86 -4.07 -15.05
N TRP A 41 17.36 -3.09 -15.81
CA TRP A 41 16.53 -2.24 -16.67
C TRP A 41 16.01 -2.95 -17.91
N ASP A 42 16.73 -3.94 -18.43
CA ASP A 42 16.30 -4.73 -19.59
C ASP A 42 15.01 -5.52 -19.30
N GLN A 43 14.73 -5.83 -18.02
CA GLN A 43 13.47 -6.43 -17.56
C GLN A 43 12.27 -5.47 -17.60
N ASN A 44 12.48 -4.17 -17.90
CA ASN A 44 11.46 -3.12 -17.75
C ASN A 44 11.05 -2.43 -19.08
N LYS A 45 11.39 -3.05 -20.23
CA LYS A 45 11.26 -2.40 -21.56
C LYS A 45 9.82 -2.10 -21.98
N ALA A 46 8.91 -3.07 -21.83
CA ALA A 46 7.50 -2.88 -22.19
C ALA A 46 6.81 -1.84 -21.27
N ASP A 47 7.23 -1.78 -20.01
CA ASP A 47 6.66 -0.89 -18.99
C ASP A 47 7.02 0.59 -19.24
N SER A 48 8.20 0.88 -19.79
CA SER A 48 8.64 2.26 -20.03
C SER A 48 7.72 3.02 -21.00
N PHE A 49 7.23 2.35 -22.06
CA PHE A 49 6.26 2.94 -23.00
C PHE A 49 4.90 3.18 -22.32
N ALA A 50 4.40 2.20 -21.56
CA ALA A 50 3.13 2.33 -20.83
C ALA A 50 3.17 3.46 -19.80
N ARG A 51 4.29 3.61 -19.07
CA ARG A 51 4.51 4.75 -18.16
C ARG A 51 4.50 6.08 -18.90
N ALA A 52 5.18 6.19 -20.04
CA ALA A 52 5.20 7.42 -20.82
C ALA A 52 3.79 7.82 -21.30
N LEU A 53 3.02 6.87 -21.84
CA LEU A 53 1.64 7.10 -22.24
C LEU A 53 0.76 7.51 -21.05
N THR A 54 0.93 6.85 -19.90
CA THR A 54 0.21 7.17 -18.67
C THR A 54 0.51 8.59 -18.22
N VAL A 55 1.78 9.02 -18.25
CA VAL A 55 2.17 10.40 -17.91
C VAL A 55 1.51 11.40 -18.87
N ILE A 56 1.51 11.14 -20.18
CA ILE A 56 0.85 12.02 -21.17
C ILE A 56 -0.65 12.14 -20.87
N GLN A 57 -1.33 11.02 -20.63
CA GLN A 57 -2.76 11.00 -20.31
C GLN A 57 -3.07 11.75 -19.01
N ILE A 58 -2.26 11.54 -17.97
CA ILE A 58 -2.39 12.23 -16.68
C ILE A 58 -2.21 13.74 -16.86
N CYS A 59 -1.17 14.16 -17.57
CA CYS A 59 -0.89 15.57 -17.81
C CYS A 59 -2.02 16.23 -18.58
N TRP A 60 -2.45 15.63 -19.70
CA TRP A 60 -3.53 16.18 -20.51
C TRP A 60 -4.84 16.29 -19.72
N PHE A 61 -5.21 15.23 -18.99
CA PHE A 61 -6.42 15.22 -18.17
C PHE A 61 -6.37 16.28 -17.08
N SER A 62 -5.24 16.37 -16.35
CA SER A 62 -5.06 17.34 -15.26
C SER A 62 -5.11 18.79 -15.76
N VAL A 63 -4.44 19.08 -16.89
CA VAL A 63 -4.47 20.42 -17.50
C VAL A 63 -5.89 20.75 -18.00
N SER A 64 -6.60 19.79 -18.58
CA SER A 64 -7.99 19.96 -19.01
C SER A 64 -8.92 20.24 -17.82
N SER A 65 -8.82 19.48 -16.73
CA SER A 65 -9.61 19.71 -15.52
C SER A 65 -9.30 21.06 -14.88
N LEU A 66 -8.03 21.47 -14.84
CA LEU A 66 -7.64 22.78 -14.32
C LEU A 66 -8.18 23.92 -15.19
N ALA A 67 -8.07 23.80 -16.51
CA ALA A 67 -8.57 24.79 -17.44
C ALA A 67 -10.09 24.96 -17.33
N ARG A 68 -10.84 23.87 -17.11
CA ARG A 68 -12.27 23.93 -16.78
C ARG A 68 -12.53 24.76 -15.52
N CYS A 69 -11.79 24.52 -14.44
CA CYS A 69 -11.90 25.31 -13.21
C CYS A 69 -11.61 26.80 -13.44
N VAL A 70 -10.57 27.12 -14.20
CA VAL A 70 -10.20 28.52 -14.51
C VAL A 70 -11.29 29.22 -15.31
N GLN A 71 -11.92 28.52 -16.27
CA GLN A 71 -13.04 29.03 -17.06
C GLN A 71 -14.40 28.93 -16.34
N GLN A 72 -14.42 28.63 -15.03
CA GLN A 72 -15.64 28.46 -14.22
C GLN A 72 -16.61 27.40 -14.78
N LEU A 73 -16.07 26.41 -15.50
CA LEU A 73 -16.80 25.24 -15.96
C LEU A 73 -16.88 24.20 -14.85
N ARG A 74 -17.99 23.47 -14.79
CA ARG A 74 -18.21 22.45 -13.76
C ARG A 74 -17.42 21.18 -14.08
N LEU A 75 -16.75 20.64 -13.06
CA LEU A 75 -16.22 19.28 -13.06
C LEU A 75 -17.32 18.29 -12.67
N THR A 76 -17.23 17.11 -13.25
CA THR A 76 -18.06 15.95 -12.88
C THR A 76 -17.47 15.24 -11.66
N THR A 77 -18.31 14.47 -10.96
CA THR A 77 -17.87 13.58 -9.87
C THR A 77 -16.91 12.50 -10.37
N LEU A 78 -17.07 12.05 -11.62
CA LEU A 78 -16.15 11.13 -12.28
C LEU A 78 -14.78 11.78 -12.48
N GLU A 79 -14.73 13.00 -13.02
CA GLU A 79 -13.47 13.70 -13.23
C GLU A 79 -12.72 13.93 -11.90
N LEU A 80 -13.45 14.31 -10.85
CA LEU A 80 -12.87 14.47 -9.51
C LEU A 80 -12.32 13.15 -8.96
N THR A 81 -13.04 12.04 -9.17
CA THR A 81 -12.58 10.71 -8.76
C THR A 81 -11.35 10.28 -9.56
N THR A 82 -11.28 10.60 -10.85
CA THR A 82 -10.08 10.38 -11.66
C THR A 82 -8.91 11.22 -11.15
N LEU A 83 -9.11 12.49 -10.75
CA LEU A 83 -8.07 13.32 -10.14
C LEU A 83 -7.52 12.72 -8.83
N SER A 84 -8.36 12.07 -8.01
CA SER A 84 -7.86 11.39 -6.80
C SER A 84 -7.02 10.16 -7.12
N PHE A 85 -7.36 9.40 -8.17
CA PHE A 85 -6.48 8.33 -8.67
C PHE A 85 -5.19 8.88 -9.27
N ILE A 86 -5.24 9.98 -10.02
CA ILE A 86 -4.06 10.66 -10.56
C ILE A 86 -3.10 11.07 -9.44
N PHE A 87 -3.62 11.63 -8.34
CA PHE A 87 -2.82 11.99 -7.16
C PHE A 87 -2.02 10.79 -6.61
N CYS A 88 -2.65 9.61 -6.53
CA CYS A 88 -1.99 8.37 -6.12
C CYS A 88 -0.98 7.88 -7.17
N THR A 89 -1.34 7.93 -8.45
CA THR A 89 -0.51 7.43 -9.56
C THR A 89 0.76 8.24 -9.71
N VAL A 90 0.71 9.57 -9.63
CA VAL A 90 1.90 10.44 -9.72
C VAL A 90 2.92 10.09 -8.64
N GLN A 91 2.46 9.91 -7.40
CA GLN A 91 3.34 9.52 -6.30
C GLN A 91 3.89 8.11 -6.45
N THR A 92 3.06 7.17 -6.92
CA THR A 92 3.51 5.81 -7.23
C THR A 92 4.61 5.85 -8.30
N LEU A 93 4.43 6.60 -9.39
CA LEU A 93 5.43 6.76 -10.44
C LEU A 93 6.71 7.41 -9.93
N PHE A 94 6.61 8.38 -9.02
CA PHE A 94 7.77 9.02 -8.41
C PHE A 94 8.58 8.04 -7.55
N PHE A 95 7.95 7.41 -6.55
CA PHE A 95 8.63 6.50 -5.62
C PHE A 95 9.08 5.19 -6.28
N TRP A 96 8.37 4.74 -7.31
CA TRP A 96 8.68 3.50 -8.04
C TRP A 96 9.36 3.76 -9.39
N SER A 97 9.86 4.97 -9.62
CA SER A 97 10.58 5.34 -10.84
C SER A 97 11.74 4.38 -11.15
N HIS A 98 12.50 4.00 -10.12
CA HIS A 98 13.65 3.10 -10.21
C HIS A 98 13.30 1.63 -9.92
N LYS A 99 12.03 1.30 -9.68
CA LYS A 99 11.59 -0.07 -9.42
C LYS A 99 11.15 -0.71 -10.74
N PRO A 100 11.77 -1.84 -11.17
CA PRO A 100 11.28 -2.59 -12.31
C PRO A 100 9.87 -3.13 -12.00
N LEU A 101 8.96 -3.01 -12.95
CA LEU A 101 7.59 -3.52 -12.86
C LEU A 101 7.48 -4.80 -13.70
N ASP A 102 6.61 -5.72 -13.28
CA ASP A 102 6.26 -6.91 -14.05
C ASP A 102 7.42 -7.76 -14.57
N VAL A 103 8.43 -7.97 -13.70
CA VAL A 103 9.51 -8.92 -13.95
C VAL A 103 8.91 -10.34 -14.12
N GLU A 104 8.91 -10.85 -15.34
CA GLU A 104 8.35 -12.16 -15.70
C GLU A 104 9.23 -13.31 -15.19
N GLU A 105 10.55 -13.17 -15.30
CA GLU A 105 11.53 -14.17 -14.84
C GLU A 105 12.41 -13.64 -13.71
N PRO A 106 12.49 -14.34 -12.57
CA PRO A 106 13.37 -13.94 -11.48
C PRO A 106 14.84 -14.09 -11.87
N ILE A 107 15.69 -13.20 -11.36
CA ILE A 107 17.15 -13.33 -11.54
C ILE A 107 17.64 -14.41 -10.57
N GLU A 108 18.09 -15.55 -11.10
CA GLU A 108 18.71 -16.59 -10.29
C GLU A 108 20.15 -16.21 -9.92
N VAL A 109 20.46 -16.23 -8.63
CA VAL A 109 21.79 -15.93 -8.10
C VAL A 109 22.31 -17.16 -7.36
N PRO A 110 23.46 -17.73 -7.74
CA PRO A 110 24.04 -18.86 -7.02
C PRO A 110 24.70 -18.41 -5.72
N CYS A 111 24.37 -19.09 -4.62
CA CYS A 111 25.04 -18.96 -3.33
C CYS A 111 26.10 -20.07 -3.21
N PRO A 112 27.39 -19.75 -3.05
CA PRO A 112 28.44 -20.78 -2.91
C PRO A 112 28.36 -21.49 -1.56
N THR A 113 27.91 -20.81 -0.50
CA THR A 113 27.74 -21.39 0.83
C THR A 113 26.46 -22.20 0.92
N THR A 114 26.52 -23.37 1.56
CA THR A 114 25.36 -24.23 1.80
C THR A 114 24.37 -23.58 2.75
N LEU A 115 23.07 -23.82 2.54
CA LEU A 115 22.03 -23.33 3.44
C LEU A 115 22.25 -23.89 4.85
N ARG A 116 22.59 -25.18 4.97
CA ARG A 116 22.89 -25.80 6.27
C ARG A 116 24.00 -25.05 7.02
N GLU A 117 25.08 -24.67 6.35
CA GLU A 117 26.19 -23.94 7.00
C GLU A 117 25.74 -22.58 7.55
N ILE A 118 24.94 -21.83 6.78
CA ILE A 118 24.38 -20.54 7.21
C ILE A 118 23.49 -20.75 8.45
N LEU A 119 22.60 -21.74 8.41
CA LEU A 119 21.67 -22.00 9.51
C LEU A 119 22.34 -22.58 10.77
N LEU A 120 23.54 -23.15 10.65
CA LEU A 120 24.32 -23.66 11.79
C LEU A 120 25.19 -22.57 12.43
N LYS A 121 25.73 -21.66 11.62
CA LYS A 121 26.56 -20.53 12.09
C LYS A 121 25.72 -19.44 12.74
N GLU A 122 24.54 -19.18 12.20
CA GLU A 122 23.54 -18.32 12.82
C GLU A 122 22.73 -19.15 13.84
N ASP A 123 22.32 -18.57 14.97
CA ASP A 123 21.73 -19.29 16.11
C ASP A 123 20.49 -20.15 15.75
N SER A 124 20.75 -21.43 15.43
CA SER A 124 19.79 -22.44 14.94
C SER A 124 18.52 -22.61 15.78
N GLN A 125 18.54 -22.28 17.07
CA GLN A 125 17.42 -22.44 18.00
C GLN A 125 16.33 -21.36 17.82
N GLN A 126 16.69 -20.12 17.47
CA GLN A 126 15.73 -19.09 17.07
C GLN A 126 15.25 -19.28 15.63
N ILE A 127 16.07 -19.92 14.79
CA ILE A 127 15.84 -20.10 13.35
C ILE A 127 14.67 -21.05 13.07
N LEU A 128 14.59 -22.20 13.76
CA LEU A 128 13.53 -23.19 13.56
C LEU A 128 12.14 -22.68 13.99
N LYS A 129 12.08 -21.76 14.96
CA LYS A 129 10.82 -21.16 15.45
C LYS A 129 10.23 -20.13 14.48
N ARG A 130 11.00 -19.66 13.49
CA ARG A 130 10.65 -18.50 12.64
C ARG A 130 10.56 -18.81 11.15
N TYR A 131 10.69 -20.07 10.73
CA TYR A 131 10.49 -20.47 9.34
C TYR A 131 8.99 -20.41 8.96
N VAL A 132 8.53 -19.22 8.56
CA VAL A 132 7.11 -19.01 8.19
C VAL A 132 6.89 -19.22 6.69
N GLN A 133 7.76 -18.68 5.83
CA GLN A 133 7.65 -18.68 4.37
C GLN A 133 8.95 -19.16 3.71
N THR A 134 10.11 -18.68 4.16
CA THR A 134 11.43 -19.07 3.64
C THR A 134 12.41 -19.43 4.76
N PRO A 135 13.38 -20.34 4.54
CA PRO A 135 14.35 -20.72 5.57
C PRO A 135 15.15 -19.53 6.14
N LEU A 136 15.28 -18.45 5.37
CA LEU A 136 15.97 -17.21 5.78
C LEU A 136 15.05 -16.21 6.50
N ASP A 137 13.79 -16.55 6.79
CA ASP A 137 12.88 -15.64 7.51
C ASP A 137 13.36 -15.31 8.91
N CYS A 138 14.19 -16.18 9.49
CA CYS A 138 14.89 -15.95 10.75
C CYS A 138 15.78 -14.70 10.72
N LEU A 139 16.30 -14.33 9.55
CA LEU A 139 17.14 -13.15 9.36
C LEU A 139 16.31 -11.85 9.30
N ASN A 140 14.99 -11.94 9.15
CA ASN A 140 14.16 -10.75 9.12
C ASN A 140 14.03 -10.18 10.54
N PRO A 141 14.17 -8.85 10.73
CA PRO A 141 13.91 -8.25 12.02
C PRO A 141 12.45 -8.49 12.45
N PRO A 142 12.15 -8.40 13.75
CA PRO A 142 10.76 -8.36 14.20
C PRO A 142 10.00 -7.21 13.52
N VAL A 143 8.69 -7.36 13.42
CA VAL A 143 7.82 -6.31 12.89
C VAL A 143 8.06 -5.03 13.71
N SER A 144 8.42 -3.95 13.03
CA SER A 144 8.70 -2.68 13.71
C SER A 144 7.44 -2.15 14.38
N ARG A 145 7.61 -1.50 15.54
CA ARG A 145 6.55 -0.77 16.26
C ARG A 145 5.85 0.26 15.39
N THR A 146 6.59 0.84 14.45
CA THR A 146 6.07 1.87 13.52
C THR A 146 5.42 1.28 12.26
N SER A 147 5.15 -0.02 12.22
CA SER A 147 4.54 -0.66 11.05
C SER A 147 3.06 -0.32 10.93
N LEU A 148 2.73 0.60 10.01
CA LEU A 148 1.34 0.94 9.69
C LEU A 148 0.60 -0.17 8.93
N THR A 149 1.30 -1.03 8.20
CA THR A 149 0.63 -2.02 7.35
C THR A 149 0.36 -3.32 8.08
N ALA A 150 1.14 -3.65 9.11
CA ALA A 150 0.98 -4.93 9.78
C ALA A 150 -0.34 -5.03 10.59
N PRO A 151 -0.75 -4.05 11.42
CA PRO A 151 -2.05 -4.08 12.09
C PRO A 151 -3.21 -4.07 11.09
N PHE A 152 -3.08 -3.31 10.01
CA PHE A 152 -4.05 -3.28 8.92
C PHE A 152 -4.23 -4.66 8.26
N MET A 153 -3.12 -5.31 7.88
CA MET A 153 -3.15 -6.65 7.28
C MET A 153 -3.62 -7.73 8.24
N PHE A 154 -3.30 -7.59 9.53
CA PHE A 154 -3.88 -8.42 10.58
C PHE A 154 -5.41 -8.30 10.58
N GLY A 155 -5.94 -7.06 10.56
CA GLY A 155 -7.38 -6.82 10.53
C GLY A 155 -8.07 -7.38 9.29
N ILE A 156 -7.45 -7.25 8.11
CA ILE A 156 -7.95 -7.91 6.89
C ILE A 156 -7.99 -9.42 7.08
N ARG A 157 -6.91 -10.04 7.54
CA ARG A 157 -6.86 -11.49 7.77
C ARG A 157 -7.89 -11.94 8.80
N ALA A 158 -8.12 -11.15 9.85
CA ALA A 158 -9.16 -11.39 10.83
C ALA A 158 -10.55 -11.37 10.18
N GLY A 159 -10.87 -10.32 9.42
CA GLY A 159 -12.15 -10.14 8.73
C GLY A 159 -12.45 -11.25 7.71
N PHE A 160 -11.44 -11.83 7.07
CA PHE A 160 -11.59 -12.91 6.09
C PHE A 160 -11.35 -14.33 6.66
N PHE A 161 -11.28 -14.50 7.98
CA PHE A 161 -11.01 -15.80 8.63
C PHE A 161 -9.73 -16.48 8.12
N GLN A 162 -8.66 -15.70 7.95
CA GLN A 162 -7.35 -16.14 7.48
C GLN A 162 -6.25 -16.10 8.56
N LEU A 163 -6.58 -15.71 9.79
CA LEU A 163 -5.65 -15.77 10.91
C LEU A 163 -5.18 -17.21 11.16
N GLY A 164 -3.86 -17.39 11.31
CA GLY A 164 -3.24 -18.68 11.63
C GLY A 164 -3.22 -19.72 10.50
N LYS A 165 -3.73 -19.42 9.30
CA LYS A 165 -3.65 -20.35 8.16
C LYS A 165 -2.19 -20.46 7.70
N PRO A 166 -1.60 -21.68 7.69
CA PRO A 166 -0.23 -21.86 7.23
C PRO A 166 -0.14 -21.58 5.71
N PRO A 167 1.03 -21.18 5.20
CA PRO A 167 1.22 -21.01 3.78
C PRO A 167 1.00 -22.33 3.04
N LYS A 168 0.41 -22.23 1.83
CA LYS A 168 0.03 -23.40 1.02
C LYS A 168 1.24 -24.22 0.54
N ARG A 169 2.42 -23.60 0.40
CA ARG A 169 3.66 -24.24 -0.08
C ARG A 169 4.88 -23.62 0.58
N LEU A 170 5.86 -24.46 0.92
CA LEU A 170 7.13 -24.09 1.55
C LEU A 170 8.31 -24.74 0.79
N PRO A 171 9.40 -23.99 0.52
CA PRO A 171 9.54 -22.55 0.69
C PRO A 171 8.60 -21.79 -0.26
N ALA A 172 8.17 -20.61 0.13
CA ALA A 172 7.29 -19.77 -0.67
C ALA A 172 7.97 -19.40 -1.99
N ARG A 173 7.28 -19.52 -3.12
CA ARG A 173 7.83 -19.14 -4.44
C ARG A 173 7.77 -17.64 -4.72
N THR A 174 6.91 -16.93 -4.01
CA THR A 174 6.74 -15.47 -4.13
C THR A 174 6.41 -14.87 -2.77
N PHE A 175 6.89 -13.64 -2.53
CA PHE A 175 6.45 -12.86 -1.39
C PHE A 175 5.16 -12.11 -1.70
N SER A 176 4.31 -12.00 -0.68
CA SER A 176 3.17 -11.09 -0.72
C SER A 176 3.65 -9.64 -0.63
N ASN A 177 3.08 -8.76 -1.44
CA ASN A 177 3.32 -7.32 -1.35
C ASN A 177 2.83 -6.73 0.00
N ALA A 178 2.05 -7.50 0.77
CA ALA A 178 1.49 -7.07 2.05
C ALA A 178 2.48 -7.10 3.23
N THR A 179 3.68 -7.70 3.06
CA THR A 179 4.57 -8.01 4.19
C THR A 179 5.79 -7.07 4.28
N ILE A 180 5.96 -6.14 3.34
CA ILE A 180 7.24 -5.43 3.19
C ILE A 180 7.15 -4.05 3.83
N THR A 181 7.56 -3.97 5.10
CA THR A 181 8.06 -2.72 5.68
C THR A 181 9.58 -2.73 5.62
N PRO A 182 10.23 -1.56 5.48
CA PRO A 182 11.68 -1.51 5.55
C PRO A 182 12.14 -2.09 6.90
N PRO A 183 13.25 -2.86 6.93
CA PRO A 183 13.80 -3.45 8.16
C PRO A 183 13.97 -2.45 9.32
N ARG A 184 14.23 -1.18 8.99
CA ARG A 184 14.35 -0.05 9.92
C ARG A 184 13.03 0.45 10.52
N GLY A 185 11.88 -0.02 10.03
CA GLY A 185 10.58 0.57 10.33
C GLY A 185 10.36 1.94 9.67
N LEU A 186 9.20 2.53 9.92
CA LEU A 186 8.85 3.87 9.48
C LEU A 186 9.41 4.91 10.46
N THR A 187 10.00 5.98 9.92
CA THR A 187 10.40 7.15 10.70
C THR A 187 9.17 8.02 11.02
N PRO A 188 9.24 8.94 12.00
CA PRO A 188 8.17 9.90 12.23
C PRO A 188 7.80 10.71 10.98
N GLY A 189 8.78 11.07 10.15
CA GLY A 189 8.54 11.71 8.86
C GLY A 189 7.76 10.83 7.88
N ASP A 190 8.10 9.54 7.80
CA ASP A 190 7.35 8.57 6.97
C ASP A 190 5.89 8.46 7.42
N LEU A 191 5.64 8.48 8.73
CA LEU A 191 4.29 8.42 9.32
C LEU A 191 3.48 9.70 9.03
N ILE A 192 4.09 10.87 9.18
CA ILE A 192 3.46 12.16 8.86
C ILE A 192 3.11 12.21 7.37
N TYR A 193 4.05 11.81 6.51
CA TYR A 193 3.81 11.73 5.07
C TYR A 193 2.64 10.78 4.76
N ALA A 194 2.62 9.58 5.34
CA ALA A 194 1.54 8.61 5.13
C ALA A 194 0.17 9.17 5.56
N PHE A 195 0.11 9.87 6.70
CA PHE A 195 -1.11 10.52 7.18
C PHE A 195 -1.59 11.59 6.21
N ILE A 196 -0.71 12.49 5.77
CA ILE A 196 -1.04 13.57 4.83
C ILE A 196 -1.48 12.98 3.49
N TYR A 197 -0.77 11.98 2.98
CA TYR A 197 -1.08 11.31 1.73
C TYR A 197 -2.49 10.69 1.75
N VAL A 198 -2.77 9.86 2.75
CA VAL A 198 -4.08 9.16 2.86
C VAL A 198 -5.21 10.16 3.09
N SER A 199 -5.01 11.17 3.96
CA SER A 199 -6.00 12.20 4.23
C SER A 199 -6.28 13.07 3.00
N SER A 200 -5.26 13.40 2.21
CA SER A 200 -5.42 14.14 0.96
C SER A 200 -6.21 13.33 -0.06
N TYR A 201 -5.87 12.05 -0.23
CA TYR A 201 -6.57 11.16 -1.16
C TYR A 201 -8.07 11.07 -0.88
N PHE A 202 -8.48 10.84 0.38
CA PHE A 202 -9.90 10.81 0.73
C PHE A 202 -10.52 12.20 0.79
N GLY A 203 -9.76 13.22 1.18
CA GLY A 203 -10.20 14.60 1.29
C GLY A 203 -10.55 15.25 -0.06
N ILE A 204 -9.93 14.83 -1.16
CA ILE A 204 -10.26 15.34 -2.52
C ILE A 204 -11.75 15.18 -2.84
N HIS A 205 -12.41 14.12 -2.36
CA HIS A 205 -13.84 13.91 -2.62
C HIS A 205 -14.74 14.99 -1.98
N LEU A 206 -14.26 15.71 -0.96
CA LEU A 206 -14.98 16.84 -0.36
C LEU A 206 -15.04 18.07 -1.28
N VAL A 207 -14.19 18.17 -2.31
CA VAL A 207 -14.26 19.25 -3.31
C VAL A 207 -15.60 19.26 -4.03
N ALA A 208 -16.24 18.09 -4.18
CA ALA A 208 -17.57 17.96 -4.77
C ALA A 208 -18.72 18.41 -3.85
N TRP A 209 -18.44 19.13 -2.74
CA TRP A 209 -19.46 19.59 -1.80
C TRP A 209 -20.63 20.29 -2.48
N ASN A 210 -20.33 21.17 -3.44
CA ASN A 210 -21.31 21.97 -4.18
C ASN A 210 -21.48 21.53 -5.64
N PHE A 211 -21.08 20.31 -5.98
CA PHE A 211 -21.28 19.80 -7.34
C PHE A 211 -22.76 19.54 -7.61
N PHE A 212 -23.08 19.46 -8.91
CA PHE A 212 -24.39 19.03 -9.35
C PHE A 212 -24.51 17.51 -9.18
N PHE A 213 -25.61 17.08 -8.58
CA PHE A 213 -26.02 15.68 -8.50
C PHE A 213 -27.44 15.55 -9.06
N PRO A 214 -27.82 14.39 -9.62
CA PRO A 214 -29.16 14.20 -10.15
C PRO A 214 -30.25 14.38 -9.08
N THR A 215 -29.98 14.00 -7.84
CA THR A 215 -30.88 14.15 -6.69
C THR A 215 -30.16 14.67 -5.45
N GLU A 216 -30.93 15.26 -4.53
CA GLU A 216 -30.45 15.69 -3.22
C GLU A 216 -29.95 14.53 -2.36
N THR A 217 -30.59 13.37 -2.49
CA THR A 217 -30.19 12.15 -1.80
C THR A 217 -28.81 11.69 -2.24
N GLU A 218 -28.54 11.67 -3.55
CA GLU A 218 -27.21 11.30 -4.07
C GLU A 218 -26.12 12.27 -3.58
N ARG A 219 -26.42 13.57 -3.58
CA ARG A 219 -25.51 14.58 -3.01
C ARG A 219 -25.22 14.34 -1.53
N LEU A 220 -26.25 14.04 -0.74
CA LEU A 220 -26.10 13.74 0.68
C LEU A 220 -25.28 12.47 0.91
N LEU A 221 -25.58 11.39 0.17
CA LEU A 221 -24.85 10.13 0.24
C LEU A 221 -23.38 10.30 -0.15
N TRP A 222 -23.08 11.15 -1.15
CA TRP A 222 -21.70 11.48 -1.52
C TRP A 222 -20.94 12.13 -0.37
N ARG A 223 -21.56 13.12 0.30
CA ARG A 223 -20.97 13.82 1.45
C ARG A 223 -20.75 12.85 2.62
N ILE A 224 -21.74 12.02 2.92
CA ILE A 224 -21.63 10.98 3.96
C ILE A 224 -20.49 10.02 3.63
N ALA A 225 -20.46 9.46 2.42
CA ALA A 225 -19.42 8.53 1.99
C ALA A 225 -18.01 9.16 2.05
N SER A 226 -17.87 10.42 1.64
CA SER A 226 -16.60 11.15 1.70
C SER A 226 -16.12 11.32 3.15
N PHE A 227 -17.01 11.71 4.06
CA PHE A 227 -16.68 11.82 5.49
C PHE A 227 -16.43 10.47 6.15
N VAL A 228 -17.14 9.41 5.76
CA VAL A 228 -16.88 8.05 6.27
C VAL A 228 -15.46 7.62 5.87
N LEU A 229 -15.05 7.80 4.62
CA LEU A 229 -13.71 7.43 4.16
C LEU A 229 -12.59 8.24 4.85
N LEU A 230 -12.76 9.55 4.96
CA LEU A 230 -11.81 10.42 5.66
C LEU A 230 -11.79 10.13 7.18
N GLY A 231 -12.95 9.87 7.76
CA GLY A 231 -13.11 9.56 9.18
C GLY A 231 -12.47 8.22 9.55
N LEU A 232 -12.71 7.17 8.76
CA LEU A 232 -12.11 5.84 8.97
C LEU A 232 -10.57 5.88 8.87
N SER A 233 -10.03 6.62 7.89
CA SER A 233 -8.58 6.78 7.75
C SER A 233 -8.00 7.58 8.93
N THR A 234 -8.62 8.69 9.31
CA THR A 234 -8.19 9.49 10.47
C THR A 234 -8.24 8.66 11.76
N PHE A 235 -9.32 7.91 11.97
CA PHE A 235 -9.48 7.02 13.11
C PHE A 235 -8.40 5.94 13.14
N TYR A 236 -8.02 5.37 12.00
CA TYR A 236 -6.93 4.39 11.93
C TYR A 236 -5.60 4.98 12.44
N PHE A 237 -5.21 6.14 11.94
CA PHE A 237 -3.96 6.79 12.35
C PHE A 237 -3.97 7.20 13.82
N THR A 238 -5.08 7.74 14.34
CA THR A 238 -5.18 8.15 15.74
C THR A 238 -5.22 6.94 16.67
N ALA A 239 -5.96 5.88 16.34
CA ALA A 239 -5.98 4.65 17.11
C ALA A 239 -4.61 3.96 17.14
N PHE A 240 -3.91 3.92 16.01
CA PHE A 240 -2.54 3.40 15.94
C PHE A 240 -1.58 4.24 16.80
N ALA A 241 -1.60 5.56 16.66
CA ALA A 241 -0.75 6.45 17.46
C ALA A 241 -1.03 6.30 18.96
N PHE A 242 -2.30 6.23 19.36
CA PHE A 242 -2.69 5.99 20.75
C PHE A 242 -2.20 4.63 21.25
N GLY A 243 -2.34 3.57 20.44
CA GLY A 243 -1.84 2.24 20.74
C GLY A 243 -0.34 2.23 21.05
N GLU A 244 0.47 2.84 20.18
CA GLU A 244 1.92 2.91 20.33
C GLU A 244 2.38 3.88 21.45
N MET A 245 1.61 4.93 21.77
CA MET A 245 1.91 5.86 22.87
C MET A 245 1.59 5.30 24.27
N GLY A 246 1.23 4.03 24.37
CA GLY A 246 0.96 3.34 25.64
C GLY A 246 -0.48 2.86 25.79
N GLY A 247 -1.38 3.19 24.86
CA GLY A 247 -2.74 2.66 24.83
C GLY A 247 -2.78 1.13 24.77
N ALA A 248 -1.85 0.50 24.03
CA ALA A 248 -1.74 -0.95 23.98
C ALA A 248 -1.35 -1.56 25.34
N ALA A 249 -0.43 -0.92 26.06
CA ALA A 249 0.00 -1.35 27.38
C ALA A 249 -1.09 -1.17 28.44
N LEU A 250 -1.82 -0.05 28.39
CA LEU A 250 -2.98 0.19 29.25
C LEU A 250 -4.07 -0.86 29.00
N TYR A 251 -4.40 -1.12 27.74
CA TYR A 251 -5.40 -2.12 27.38
C TYR A 251 -4.97 -3.53 27.84
N GLY A 252 -3.72 -3.92 27.56
CA GLY A 252 -3.17 -5.20 28.00
C GLY A 252 -3.25 -5.36 29.52
N LYS A 253 -2.84 -4.34 30.27
CA LYS A 253 -2.83 -4.37 31.75
C LYS A 253 -4.23 -4.43 32.36
N TYR A 254 -5.15 -3.57 31.93
CA TYR A 254 -6.44 -3.39 32.59
C TYR A 254 -7.55 -4.29 32.04
N VAL A 255 -7.49 -4.66 30.75
CA VAL A 255 -8.53 -5.47 30.09
C VAL A 255 -8.10 -6.93 29.97
N LEU A 256 -6.85 -7.19 29.61
CA LEU A 256 -6.35 -8.56 29.37
C LEU A 256 -5.55 -9.12 30.56
N HIS A 257 -5.38 -8.34 31.63
CA HIS A 257 -4.55 -8.69 32.79
C HIS A 257 -3.13 -9.18 32.41
N ASN A 258 -2.59 -8.67 31.29
CA ASN A 258 -1.26 -9.00 30.77
C ASN A 258 -0.42 -7.73 30.63
N SER A 259 0.53 -7.55 31.54
CA SER A 259 1.43 -6.38 31.57
C SER A 259 2.60 -6.47 30.59
N GLU A 260 2.78 -7.58 29.87
CA GLU A 260 3.87 -7.74 28.89
C GLU A 260 3.54 -7.10 27.54
N VAL A 261 2.27 -6.76 27.30
CA VAL A 261 1.83 -6.13 26.06
C VAL A 261 2.32 -4.68 26.01
N SER A 262 3.07 -4.34 24.98
CA SER A 262 3.64 -2.99 24.82
C SER A 262 3.30 -2.33 23.49
N THR A 263 2.95 -3.12 22.47
CA THR A 263 2.71 -2.62 21.10
C THR A 263 1.32 -2.99 20.59
N THR A 264 0.83 -2.26 19.58
CA THR A 264 -0.45 -2.55 18.92
C THR A 264 -0.43 -3.92 18.26
N MET A 265 0.72 -4.33 17.72
CA MET A 265 0.88 -5.65 17.10
C MET A 265 0.86 -6.79 18.12
N GLU A 266 1.54 -6.64 19.25
CA GLU A 266 1.48 -7.61 20.35
C GLU A 266 0.05 -7.74 20.87
N LEU A 267 -0.63 -6.60 21.08
CA LEU A 267 -2.02 -6.57 21.48
C LEU A 267 -2.89 -7.33 20.47
N ALA A 268 -2.75 -7.04 19.17
CA ALA A 268 -3.51 -7.72 18.12
C ALA A 268 -3.24 -9.24 18.12
N SER A 269 -2.00 -9.67 18.34
CA SER A 269 -1.61 -11.09 18.29
C SER A 269 -2.23 -11.95 19.40
N ILE A 270 -2.57 -11.35 20.54
CA ILE A 270 -3.20 -12.03 21.67
C ILE A 270 -4.73 -11.96 21.64
N MET A 271 -5.31 -11.14 20.76
CA MET A 271 -6.76 -11.06 20.61
C MET A 271 -7.32 -12.36 20.03
N THR A 272 -8.42 -12.84 20.60
CA THR A 272 -9.11 -14.00 20.01
C THR A 272 -9.64 -13.64 18.62
N PRO A 273 -9.67 -14.59 17.66
CA PRO A 273 -10.17 -14.33 16.32
C PRO A 273 -11.57 -13.73 16.29
N GLY A 274 -12.43 -14.08 17.26
CA GLY A 274 -13.79 -13.54 17.38
C GLY A 274 -13.81 -12.04 17.72
N ILE A 275 -12.99 -11.60 18.68
CA ILE A 275 -12.89 -10.17 19.03
C ILE A 275 -12.24 -9.40 17.89
N ALA A 276 -11.17 -9.96 17.30
CA ALA A 276 -10.52 -9.38 16.13
C ALA A 276 -11.48 -9.23 14.94
N PHE A 277 -12.35 -10.21 14.73
CA PHE A 277 -13.39 -10.15 13.70
C PHE A 277 -14.44 -9.06 14.02
N ALA A 278 -14.97 -9.05 15.25
CA ALA A 278 -16.00 -8.11 15.67
C ALA A 278 -15.54 -6.63 15.58
N GLN A 279 -14.27 -6.35 15.88
CA GLN A 279 -13.73 -4.98 15.78
C GLN A 279 -13.50 -4.53 14.33
N HIS A 280 -13.01 -5.41 13.44
CA HIS A 280 -12.58 -5.01 12.10
C HIS A 280 -13.69 -5.12 11.05
N LEU A 281 -14.65 -6.04 11.21
CA LEU A 281 -15.71 -6.23 10.23
C LEU A 281 -16.54 -4.95 9.98
N PRO A 282 -17.00 -4.19 10.99
CA PRO A 282 -17.76 -2.97 10.76
C PRO A 282 -16.97 -1.93 9.96
N ILE A 283 -15.68 -1.79 10.24
CA ILE A 283 -14.77 -0.87 9.54
C ILE A 283 -14.64 -1.28 8.06
N ILE A 284 -14.46 -2.57 7.79
CA ILE A 284 -14.34 -3.11 6.43
C ILE A 284 -15.65 -2.88 5.65
N ILE A 285 -16.81 -3.14 6.27
CA ILE A 285 -18.12 -2.94 5.64
C ILE A 285 -18.35 -1.47 5.34
N LEU A 286 -18.13 -0.58 6.31
CA LEU A 286 -18.32 0.86 6.12
C LEU A 286 -17.40 1.41 5.02
N TYR A 287 -16.13 0.99 5.01
CA TYR A 287 -15.20 1.35 3.95
C TYR A 287 -15.70 0.87 2.58
N PHE A 288 -16.10 -0.40 2.47
CA PHE A 288 -16.54 -0.99 1.21
C PHE A 288 -17.81 -0.30 0.68
N LEU A 289 -18.80 -0.05 1.54
CA LEU A 289 -20.04 0.64 1.15
C LEU A 289 -19.76 2.07 0.70
N ALA A 290 -19.01 2.86 1.49
CA ALA A 290 -18.68 4.23 1.15
C ALA A 290 -17.84 4.30 -0.14
N ARG A 291 -16.86 3.40 -0.30
CA ARG A 291 -16.00 3.36 -1.49
C ARG A 291 -16.77 2.94 -2.73
N SER A 292 -17.61 1.92 -2.63
CA SER A 292 -18.46 1.47 -3.74
C SER A 292 -19.41 2.58 -4.17
N TYR A 293 -20.00 3.30 -3.20
CA TYR A 293 -20.87 4.44 -3.51
C TYR A 293 -20.14 5.54 -4.29
N ILE A 294 -18.95 6.00 -3.85
CA ILE A 294 -18.18 7.02 -4.57
C ILE A 294 -17.88 6.61 -6.02
N ILE A 295 -17.52 5.34 -6.25
CA ILE A 295 -17.23 4.81 -7.58
C ILE A 295 -18.51 4.74 -8.43
N VAL A 296 -19.57 4.13 -7.90
CA VAL A 296 -20.85 3.96 -8.60
C VAL A 296 -21.47 5.32 -8.93
N GLU A 297 -21.48 6.25 -7.99
CA GLU A 297 -22.00 7.62 -8.19
C GLU A 297 -21.19 8.39 -9.24
N GLY A 298 -19.88 8.15 -9.34
CA GLY A 298 -19.04 8.72 -10.40
C GLY A 298 -19.59 8.42 -11.80
N PHE A 299 -19.99 7.17 -12.05
CA PHE A 299 -20.64 6.79 -13.32
C PHE A 299 -22.12 7.14 -13.35
N GLY A 300 -22.83 6.96 -12.23
CA GLY A 300 -24.26 7.20 -12.09
C GLY A 300 -24.63 8.65 -12.39
N ALA A 301 -23.83 9.62 -11.94
CA ALA A 301 -24.07 11.04 -12.19
C ALA A 301 -24.04 11.41 -13.69
N LEU A 302 -23.42 10.60 -14.55
CA LEU A 302 -23.41 10.84 -16.00
C LEU A 302 -24.81 10.73 -16.64
N ARG A 303 -25.76 10.08 -15.96
CA ARG A 303 -27.14 9.93 -16.45
C ARG A 303 -27.87 11.27 -16.57
N MET A 304 -27.45 12.27 -15.81
CA MET A 304 -28.02 13.61 -15.86
C MET A 304 -26.93 14.64 -15.53
N LEU A 305 -26.40 15.29 -16.56
CA LEU A 305 -25.38 16.33 -16.42
C LEU A 305 -25.99 17.71 -16.66
N SER A 306 -25.49 18.72 -15.93
CA SER A 306 -25.87 20.11 -16.19
C SER A 306 -25.30 20.60 -17.53
N ALA A 307 -25.97 21.56 -18.20
CA ALA A 307 -25.54 22.10 -19.49
C ALA A 307 -24.07 22.57 -19.50
N SER A 308 -23.62 23.20 -18.41
CA SER A 308 -22.22 23.65 -18.24
C SER A 308 -21.18 22.52 -18.29
N MET A 309 -21.58 21.27 -18.01
CA MET A 309 -20.66 20.13 -18.05
C MET A 309 -20.35 19.69 -19.49
N TYR A 310 -21.25 19.93 -20.44
CA TYR A 310 -21.04 19.64 -21.87
C TYR A 310 -20.16 20.69 -22.57
N SER A 311 -19.92 21.85 -21.94
CA SER A 311 -19.04 22.88 -22.49
C SER A 311 -17.60 22.39 -22.49
N THR A 312 -16.89 22.60 -23.60
CA THR A 312 -15.47 22.28 -23.72
C THR A 312 -14.60 23.47 -23.33
N VAL A 313 -13.35 23.21 -22.96
CA VAL A 313 -12.38 24.25 -22.65
C VAL A 313 -12.11 25.06 -23.92
N ASN A 314 -12.29 26.38 -23.84
CA ASN A 314 -11.89 27.27 -24.93
C ASN A 314 -10.38 27.52 -24.85
N TRP A 315 -9.59 26.70 -25.53
CA TRP A 315 -8.12 26.81 -25.51
C TRP A 315 -7.60 28.12 -26.11
N SER A 316 -8.30 28.71 -27.08
CA SER A 316 -7.85 29.95 -27.71
C SER A 316 -7.81 31.12 -26.73
N ALA A 317 -8.68 31.11 -25.70
CA ALA A 317 -8.71 32.13 -24.67
C ALA A 317 -7.46 32.17 -23.77
N PHE A 318 -6.64 31.10 -23.77
CA PHE A 318 -5.36 31.07 -23.06
C PHE A 318 -4.17 31.52 -23.91
N VAL A 319 -4.34 31.64 -25.23
CA VAL A 319 -3.29 32.10 -26.14
C VAL A 319 -3.37 33.63 -26.20
N PRO A 320 -2.30 34.37 -25.85
CA PRO A 320 -2.30 35.81 -26.01
C PRO A 320 -2.51 36.15 -27.49
N HIS A 321 -3.60 36.86 -27.78
CA HIS A 321 -3.89 37.34 -29.12
C HIS A 321 -3.05 38.59 -29.38
N PHE A 322 -2.17 38.54 -30.38
CA PHE A 322 -1.56 39.75 -30.93
C PHE A 322 -2.62 40.43 -31.80
N GLY A 323 -3.16 41.55 -31.30
CA GLY A 323 -4.08 42.42 -32.04
C GLY A 323 -3.35 43.31 -33.05
#